data_AF-A0A7V6IU71-F1
#
_entry.id   AF-A0A7V6IU71-F1
#
_cell.length_a   1.000
_cell.length_b   1.000
_cell.length_c   1.000
_cell.angle_alpha   90.00
_cell.angle_beta   90.00
_cell.angle_gamma   90.00
#
_symmetry.space_group_name_H-M   'P 1'
#
loop_
_entity.id
_entity.type
_entity.pdbx_description
1 polymer ?
#
loop_
_entity_poly.entity_id
_entity_poly.type
_entity_poly.pdbx_seq_one_letter_code
_entity_poly.pdbx_strand_id
1 'polypeptide(L)' 'MNKNSTPFKKRENPLANLTGRVTVDNNRDKYTATMDRELRKRVKIAAAMKGMQLSAFIEEACLEKLEREGL' A
#
# COMPACT_ATOMS: atom_id res chain seq x y z
N MET A 1 28.05 21.75 -7.46
CA MET A 1 27.12 22.86 -7.81
C MET A 1 25.71 22.48 -7.36
N ASN A 2 25.23 23.03 -6.24
CA ASN A 2 23.93 22.66 -5.64
C ASN A 2 22.85 23.66 -6.10
N LYS A 3 21.84 23.18 -6.84
CA LYS A 3 20.78 23.98 -7.48
C LYS A 3 19.55 24.20 -6.60
N ASN A 4 19.70 24.67 -5.35
CA ASN A 4 18.55 24.91 -4.46
C ASN A 4 18.46 26.36 -3.93
N SER A 5 18.73 27.35 -4.79
CA SER A 5 18.46 28.75 -4.46
C SER A 5 17.11 29.18 -5.04
N THR A 6 16.03 28.82 -4.34
CA THR A 6 14.74 29.48 -4.51
C THR A 6 14.47 30.28 -3.23
N PRO A 7 14.03 31.55 -3.32
CA PRO A 7 13.84 32.42 -2.15
C PRO A 7 12.68 31.96 -1.24
N PHE A 8 11.90 30.97 -1.67
CA PHE A 8 10.83 30.38 -0.90
C PHE A 8 11.36 29.23 -0.04
N LYS A 9 11.38 29.43 1.28
CA LYS A 9 11.59 28.35 2.24
C LYS A 9 10.45 27.35 2.07
N LYS A 10 10.75 26.10 1.69
CA LYS A 10 9.73 25.04 1.67
C LYS A 10 9.07 25.01 3.06
N ARG A 11 7.75 25.20 3.12
CA ARG A 11 7.00 25.04 4.36
C ARG A 11 7.21 23.61 4.84
N GLU A 12 7.83 23.47 6.02
CA GLU A 12 7.97 22.20 6.72
C GLU A 12 6.56 21.63 6.93
N ASN A 13 6.27 20.46 6.36
CA ASN A 13 5.01 19.77 6.61
C ASN A 13 5.17 18.98 7.92
N PRO A 14 4.48 19.36 9.01
CA PRO A 14 4.61 18.66 10.30
C PRO A 14 4.17 17.19 10.25
N LEU A 15 3.48 16.78 9.17
CA LEU A 15 3.04 15.40 8.94
C LEU A 15 4.03 14.57 8.10
N ALA A 16 5.14 15.15 7.62
CA ALA A 16 6.10 14.44 6.76
C ALA A 16 6.75 13.24 7.45
N ASN A 17 6.87 13.27 8.79
CA ASN A 17 7.44 12.18 9.57
C ASN A 17 6.42 11.09 9.92
N LEU A 18 5.12 11.30 9.67
CA LEU A 18 4.05 10.32 9.93
C LEU A 18 3.84 9.35 8.77
N THR A 19 4.38 9.63 7.58
CA THR A 19 4.52 8.60 6.54
C THR A 19 5.68 7.70 6.91
N GLY A 20 5.49 6.87 7.95
CA GLY A 20 6.41 5.79 8.28
C GLY A 20 6.65 4.99 7.00
N ARG A 21 7.91 4.91 6.59
CA ARG A 21 8.34 3.98 5.54
C ARG A 21 7.94 2.60 6.03
N VAL A 22 6.85 2.05 5.49
CA VAL A 22 6.55 0.63 5.62
C VAL A 22 7.78 -0.07 5.04
N THR A 23 8.55 -0.73 5.89
CA THR A 23 9.67 -1.58 5.49
C THR A 23 9.07 -2.78 4.78
N VAL A 24 8.80 -2.62 3.49
CA VAL A 24 8.42 -3.72 2.62
C VAL A 24 9.63 -4.62 2.52
N ASP A 25 9.50 -5.84 3.01
CA ASP A 25 10.52 -6.87 2.85
C ASP A 25 10.87 -7.00 1.37
N ASN A 26 12.14 -6.75 1.01
CA ASN A 26 12.59 -6.72 -0.38
C ASN A 26 12.57 -8.10 -1.05
N ASN A 27 12.34 -9.16 -0.28
CA ASN A 27 12.24 -10.53 -0.79
C ASN A 27 10.86 -10.90 -1.34
N ARG A 28 9.87 -9.98 -1.31
CA ARG A 28 8.55 -10.23 -1.89
C ARG A 28 8.51 -9.88 -3.38
N ASP A 29 8.05 -10.83 -4.17
CA ASP A 29 7.72 -10.60 -5.57
C ASP A 29 6.61 -9.56 -5.72
N LYS A 30 6.83 -8.60 -6.61
CA LYS A 30 5.86 -7.54 -6.89
C LYS A 30 4.96 -7.97 -8.02
N TYR A 31 3.67 -8.08 -7.72
CA TYR A 31 2.64 -8.40 -8.70
C TYR A 31 1.85 -7.15 -9.10
N THR A 32 1.60 -7.01 -10.40
CA THR A 32 0.64 -6.05 -10.95
C THR A 32 -0.55 -6.80 -11.52
N ALA A 33 -1.75 -6.50 -11.01
CA ALA A 33 -3.00 -7.07 -11.48
C ALA A 33 -3.99 -5.98 -11.90
N THR A 34 -4.71 -6.23 -12.99
CA THR A 34 -5.88 -5.44 -13.37
C THR A 34 -7.07 -5.86 -12.54
N MET A 35 -7.77 -4.89 -11.95
CA MET A 35 -8.97 -5.13 -11.16
C MET A 35 -10.01 -4.09 -11.52
N ASP A 36 -11.27 -4.52 -11.59
CA ASP A 36 -12.38 -3.60 -11.81
C ASP A 36 -12.42 -2.50 -10.73
N ARG A 37 -12.86 -1.30 -11.12
CA ARG A 37 -12.84 -0.10 -10.28
C ARG A 37 -13.72 -0.25 -9.05
N GLU A 38 -14.90 -0.84 -9.20
CA GLU A 38 -15.83 -1.03 -8.09
C GLU A 38 -15.33 -2.07 -7.10
N LEU A 39 -14.78 -3.17 -7.62
CA LEU A 39 -14.12 -4.18 -6.81
C LEU A 39 -12.95 -3.57 -6.03
N ARG A 40 -12.10 -2.77 -6.68
CA ARG A 40 -10.97 -2.08 -6.02
C ARG A 40 -11.41 -1.22 -4.84
N LYS A 41 -12.52 -0.49 -4.98
CA LYS A 41 -13.05 0.33 -3.88
C LYS A 41 -13.48 -0.54 -2.70
N ARG A 42 -14.24 -1.60 -2.95
CA ARG A 42 -14.73 -2.51 -1.91
C ARG A 42 -13.58 -3.17 -1.15
N VAL A 43 -12.57 -3.67 -1.86
CA VAL A 43 -11.38 -4.29 -1.25
C VAL A 43 -10.62 -3.28 -0.38
N LYS A 44 -10.45 -2.03 -0.84
CA LYS A 44 -9.79 -0.98 -0.04
C LYS A 44 -10.56 -0.66 1.24
N ILE A 45 -11.89 -0.58 1.17
CA ILE A 45 -12.73 -0.34 2.35
C ILE A 45 -12.61 -1.51 3.32
N ALA A 46 -12.71 -2.75 2.84
CA ALA A 46 -12.59 -3.94 3.67
C ALA A 46 -11.23 -4.04 4.38
N ALA A 47 -10.14 -3.76 3.65
CA ALA A 47 -8.78 -3.71 4.22
C ALA A 47 -8.67 -2.64 5.32
N ALA A 48 -9.23 -1.45 5.10
CA ALA A 48 -9.25 -0.39 6.09
C ALA A 48 -10.09 -0.74 7.32
N MET A 49 -11.24 -1.40 7.16
CA MET A 49 -12.09 -1.85 8.26
C MET A 49 -11.39 -2.91 9.13
N LYS A 50 -10.58 -3.79 8.52
CA LYS A 50 -9.73 -4.75 9.24
C LYS A 50 -8.46 -4.11 9.84
N GLY A 51 -8.20 -2.82 9.59
CA GLY A 51 -6.99 -2.13 10.06
C GLY A 51 -5.69 -2.66 9.43
N MET A 52 -5.78 -3.27 8.25
CA MET A 52 -4.64 -3.94 7.60
C MET A 52 -4.26 -3.28 6.28
N GLN A 53 -3.01 -3.48 5.85
CA GLN A 53 -2.53 -3.00 4.57
C GLN A 53 -3.22 -3.76 3.41
N LEU A 54 -3.55 -3.03 2.34
CA LEU A 54 -4.22 -3.60 1.16
C LEU A 54 -3.49 -4.82 0.58
N SER A 55 -2.16 -4.80 0.52
CA SER A 55 -1.37 -5.92 0.01
C SER A 55 -1.54 -7.18 0.87
N ALA A 56 -1.41 -7.04 2.19
CA ALA A 56 -1.62 -8.14 3.14
C ALA A 56 -3.06 -8.67 3.08
N PHE A 57 -4.05 -7.79 2.91
CA PHE A 57 -5.45 -8.20 2.75
C PHE A 57 -5.66 -9.08 1.53
N ILE A 58 -5.03 -8.71 0.40
CA ILE A 58 -5.13 -9.47 -0.84
C ILE A 58 -4.42 -10.83 -0.69
N GLU A 59 -3.24 -10.85 -0.06
CA GLU A 59 -2.51 -12.09 0.21
C GLU A 59 -3.33 -13.08 1.06
N GLU A 60 -3.92 -12.61 2.18
CA GLU A 60 -4.78 -13.43 3.05
C GLU A 60 -5.99 -13.98 2.29
N ALA A 61 -6.67 -13.13 1.50
CA ALA A 61 -7.82 -13.55 0.70
C ALA A 61 -7.45 -14.57 -0.40
N CYS A 62 -6.27 -14.44 -1.00
CA CYS A 62 -5.76 -15.40 -1.98
C CYS A 62 -5.42 -16.74 -1.32
N LEU A 63 -4.80 -16.74 -0.14
CA LEU A 63 -4.50 -17.95 0.62
C LEU A 63 -5.78 -18.67 1.04
N GLU A 64 -6.75 -17.97 1.63
CA GLU A 64 -8.04 -18.57 2.03
C GLU A 64 -8.75 -19.21 0.82
N LYS A 65 -8.67 -18.56 -0.35
CA LYS A 65 -9.23 -19.11 -1.58
C LYS A 65 -8.53 -20.40 -2.00
N LEU A 66 -7.19 -20.44 -1.98
CA LEU A 66 -6.42 -21.64 -2.34
C LEU A 66 -6.70 -22.80 -1.39
N GLU A 67 -6.75 -22.54 -0.09
CA GLU A 67 -7.09 -23.53 0.93
C GLU A 67 -8.50 -24.11 0.70
N ARG A 68 -9.46 -23.26 0.34
CA ARG A 68 -10.84 -23.69 0.04
C ARG A 68 -10.92 -24.50 -1.25
N GLU A 69 -10.15 -24.14 -2.28
CA GLU A 69 -10.13 -24.82 -3.57
C GLU A 69 -9.27 -26.10 -3.56
N GLY A 70 -8.55 -26.37 -2.46
CA GLY A 70 -7.88 -27.64 -2.20
C GLY A 70 -6.55 -27.82 -2.92
N LEU A 71 -5.79 -26.72 -3.09
CA LEU A 71 -4.40 -26.75 -3.54
C LEU A 71 -3.42 -26.86 -2.36
#